data_AF-A0A2N0B4H2-F1
#
_entry.id   AF-A0A2N0B4H2-F1
#
_cell.length_a   1.000
_cell.length_b   1.000
_cell.length_c   1.000
_cell.angle_alpha   90.00
_cell.angle_beta   90.00
_cell.angle_gamma   90.00
#
_symmetry.space_group_name_H-M   'P 1'
#
loop_
_entity.id
_entity.type
_entity.pdbx_description
1 polymer ?
#
loop_
_entity_poly.entity_id
_entity_poly.type
_entity_poly.pdbx_seq_one_letter_code
_entity_poly.pdbx_strand_id
1 'polypeptide(L)'
;MKSNNNSIKSQKANAFLSHSKVRTALEPTQNLIELDIDETAENINKLVEGAENDFKNGMLKYIKAGELLIQQKEKMPYGEFTAWQEKNLKFSIPSASIYMKFAKYKEELIKSKEKTIRGARTLIKELEDATKPKSEVNDENSEKRLISKNESKIFYKKFLSGEKLTKLQKKTVKTYLNSEIERIKKRIDRFNDHLKKL
;
A
#
# COMPACT_ATOMS: atom_id res chain seq x y z
N MET A 1 58.40 19.73 -5.33
CA MET A 1 57.47 20.86 -5.10
C MET A 1 57.06 21.45 -6.45
N LYS A 2 55.73 21.62 -6.66
CA LYS A 2 55.01 22.36 -7.74
C LYS A 2 55.01 21.69 -9.14
N SER A 3 53.88 21.08 -9.56
CA SER A 3 52.77 21.61 -10.41
C SER A 3 53.19 21.87 -11.87
N ASN A 4 52.44 21.57 -12.93
CA ASN A 4 50.99 21.52 -13.08
C ASN A 4 50.56 20.81 -14.39
N ASN A 5 49.30 20.38 -14.41
CA ASN A 5 48.55 19.71 -15.47
C ASN A 5 48.26 20.54 -16.74
N ASN A 6 47.93 19.79 -17.80
CA ASN A 6 46.97 20.09 -18.89
C ASN A 6 47.27 21.20 -19.90
N SER A 7 47.38 20.84 -21.18
CA SER A 7 46.62 21.50 -22.25
C SER A 7 46.62 20.68 -23.55
N ILE A 8 45.70 19.71 -23.62
CA ILE A 8 45.14 19.27 -24.90
C ILE A 8 44.15 20.36 -25.30
N LYS A 9 44.57 21.28 -26.19
CA LYS A 9 43.72 22.07 -27.11
C LYS A 9 44.55 23.16 -27.80
N SER A 10 44.85 22.94 -29.08
CA SER A 10 44.86 23.96 -30.16
C SER A 10 45.56 23.33 -31.37
N GLN A 11 44.82 22.80 -32.34
CA GLN A 11 44.48 23.51 -33.58
C GLN A 11 45.70 23.93 -34.43
N LYS A 12 45.62 23.50 -35.71
CA LYS A 12 46.31 23.98 -36.93
C LYS A 12 47.62 23.28 -37.28
N ALA A 13 47.61 22.48 -38.35
CA ALA A 13 47.94 22.99 -39.68
C ALA A 13 47.88 21.86 -40.74
N ASN A 14 47.00 22.05 -41.72
CA ASN A 14 47.26 21.87 -43.15
C ASN A 14 48.05 20.63 -43.61
N ALA A 15 47.32 19.60 -44.06
CA ALA A 15 47.75 18.73 -45.15
C ALA A 15 46.60 18.70 -46.18
N PHE A 16 46.61 19.62 -47.12
CA PHE A 16 47.16 19.49 -48.48
C PHE A 16 46.08 19.02 -49.46
N LEU A 17 45.54 20.00 -50.20
CA LEU A 17 44.72 19.81 -51.39
C LEU A 17 45.51 19.12 -52.52
N SER A 18 44.74 18.56 -53.47
CA SER A 18 45.09 18.06 -54.81
C SER A 18 45.26 16.53 -54.85
N HIS A 19 44.54 15.72 -55.64
CA HIS A 19 43.85 15.85 -56.94
C HIS A 19 42.62 14.91 -56.87
N SER A 20 41.44 15.14 -57.48
CA SER A 20 41.19 15.06 -58.92
C SER A 20 39.74 15.46 -59.25
N LYS A 21 39.58 16.05 -60.44
CA LYS A 21 38.38 16.68 -61.00
C LYS A 21 37.30 15.67 -61.46
N VAL A 22 36.05 15.92 -61.01
CA VAL A 22 34.74 15.86 -61.73
C VAL A 22 34.37 14.61 -62.53
N ARG A 23 33.26 13.95 -62.12
CA ARG A 23 32.15 13.51 -63.01
C ARG A 23 30.86 13.26 -62.21
N THR A 24 29.95 14.21 -62.36
CA THR A 24 28.50 14.15 -62.57
C THR A 24 27.69 12.92 -62.15
N ALA A 25 26.57 13.24 -61.50
CA ALA A 25 25.22 12.67 -61.61
C ALA A 25 24.72 11.69 -60.53
N LEU A 26 23.52 12.08 -60.05
CA LEU A 26 22.48 11.32 -59.34
C LEU A 26 22.64 11.22 -57.82
N GLU A 27 22.27 12.33 -57.19
CA GLU A 27 21.46 12.37 -55.97
C GLU A 27 20.48 11.17 -55.91
N PRO A 28 20.58 10.26 -54.92
CA PRO A 28 19.37 9.72 -54.35
C PRO A 28 18.84 10.81 -53.44
N THR A 29 17.80 11.50 -53.92
CA THR A 29 16.89 12.27 -53.07
C THR A 29 16.43 11.35 -51.94
N GLN A 30 17.15 11.42 -50.83
CA GLN A 30 16.64 10.91 -49.57
C GLN A 30 15.42 11.78 -49.29
N ASN A 31 14.23 11.22 -49.56
CA ASN A 31 13.01 11.65 -48.92
C ASN A 31 13.23 11.52 -47.41
N LEU A 32 13.86 12.53 -46.83
CA LEU A 32 13.69 12.89 -45.44
C LEU A 32 12.23 13.29 -45.35
N ILE A 33 11.38 12.31 -45.06
CA ILE A 33 10.08 12.58 -44.47
C ILE A 33 10.45 13.31 -43.19
N GLU A 34 10.40 14.64 -43.23
CA GLU A 34 10.41 15.48 -42.04
C GLU A 34 9.21 15.00 -41.24
N LEU A 35 9.46 14.12 -40.27
CA LEU A 35 8.47 13.78 -39.28
C LEU A 35 8.21 15.11 -38.59
N ASP A 36 7.02 15.67 -38.83
CA ASP A 36 6.46 16.76 -38.06
C ASP A 36 6.24 16.21 -36.65
N ILE A 37 7.34 16.09 -35.91
CA ILE A 37 7.35 15.67 -34.53
C ILE A 37 6.84 16.89 -33.79
N ASP A 38 5.59 16.81 -33.35
CA ASP A 38 5.02 17.77 -32.43
C ASP A 38 5.90 17.81 -31.17
N GLU A 39 6.75 18.83 -31.08
CA GLU A 39 7.67 19.06 -29.97
C GLU A 39 6.92 19.13 -28.64
N THR A 40 5.67 19.62 -28.66
CA THR A 40 4.80 19.65 -27.49
C THR A 40 4.44 18.23 -27.06
N ALA A 41 4.05 17.37 -28.00
CA ALA A 41 3.74 15.97 -27.71
C ALA A 41 4.97 15.22 -27.18
N GLU A 42 6.16 15.45 -27.74
CA GLU A 42 7.41 14.85 -27.26
C GLU A 42 7.73 15.29 -25.82
N ASN A 43 7.59 16.58 -25.52
CA ASN A 43 7.81 17.12 -24.18
C ASN A 43 6.80 16.58 -23.16
N ILE A 44 5.52 16.44 -23.54
CA ILE A 44 4.50 15.81 -22.70
C ILE A 44 4.88 14.37 -22.37
N ASN A 45 5.29 13.57 -23.37
CA ASN A 45 5.69 12.19 -23.16
C ASN A 45 6.89 12.08 -22.22
N LYS A 46 7.93 12.92 -22.41
CA LYS A 46 9.10 12.98 -21.51
C LYS A 46 8.72 13.28 -20.07
N LEU A 47 7.78 14.21 -19.84
CA LEU A 47 7.31 14.56 -18.50
C LEU A 47 6.57 13.38 -17.85
N VAL A 48 5.72 12.68 -18.60
CA VAL A 48 5.00 11.49 -18.12
C VAL A 48 5.97 10.36 -17.77
N GLU A 49 6.93 10.06 -18.65
CA GLU A 49 7.96 9.06 -18.39
C GLU A 49 8.82 9.40 -17.17
N GLY A 50 9.19 10.68 -17.02
CA GLY A 50 9.89 11.20 -15.84
C GLY A 50 9.09 10.97 -14.55
N ALA A 51 7.81 11.35 -14.55
CA ALA A 51 6.93 11.16 -13.39
C ALA A 51 6.75 9.68 -13.02
N GLU A 52 6.69 8.78 -14.01
CA GLU A 52 6.60 7.34 -13.78
C GLU A 52 7.88 6.78 -13.14
N ASN A 53 9.04 7.26 -13.59
CA ASN A 53 10.32 6.87 -13.01
C ASN A 53 10.50 7.40 -11.59
N ASP A 54 10.12 8.65 -11.33
CA ASP A 54 10.13 9.24 -10.00
C ASP A 54 9.20 8.49 -9.04
N PHE A 55 8.03 8.07 -9.53
CA PHE A 55 7.13 7.24 -8.75
C PHE A 55 7.74 5.88 -8.39
N LYS A 56 8.34 5.17 -9.37
CA LYS A 56 9.04 3.89 -9.12
C LYS A 56 10.14 4.06 -8.07
N ASN A 57 10.95 5.10 -8.21
CA ASN A 57 12.00 5.42 -7.24
C ASN A 57 11.42 5.75 -5.86
N GLY A 58 10.31 6.48 -5.81
CA GLY A 58 9.57 6.75 -4.57
C GLY A 58 9.07 5.48 -3.89
N MET A 59 8.48 4.55 -4.65
CA MET A 59 8.02 3.26 -4.13
C MET A 59 9.17 2.42 -3.56
N LEU A 60 10.32 2.37 -4.23
CA LEU A 60 11.50 1.69 -3.72
C LEU A 60 11.99 2.29 -2.40
N LYS A 61 11.94 3.62 -2.25
CA LYS A 61 12.26 4.29 -0.97
C LYS A 61 11.30 3.89 0.15
N TYR A 62 10.00 3.79 -0.12
CA TYR A 62 9.02 3.34 0.88
C TYR A 62 9.20 1.87 1.26
N ILE A 63 9.47 1.00 0.28
CA ILE A 63 9.84 -0.40 0.54
C ILE A 63 11.07 -0.45 1.44
N LYS A 64 12.11 0.33 1.13
CA LYS A 64 13.32 0.36 1.94
C LYS A 64 13.09 0.87 3.36
N ALA A 65 12.26 1.90 3.52
CA ALA A 65 11.84 2.37 4.83
C ALA A 65 11.11 1.27 5.62
N GLY A 66 10.25 0.49 4.96
CA GLY A 66 9.60 -0.67 5.54
C GLY A 66 10.57 -1.75 6.03
N GLU A 67 11.60 -2.07 5.23
CA GLU A 67 12.64 -3.03 5.62
C GLU A 67 13.37 -2.57 6.89
N LEU A 68 13.75 -1.29 6.94
CA LEU A 68 14.41 -0.71 8.12
C LEU A 68 13.49 -0.72 9.36
N LEU A 69 12.20 -0.46 9.18
CA LEU A 69 11.22 -0.52 10.27
C LEU A 69 11.07 -1.95 10.82
N ILE A 70 11.05 -2.97 9.96
CA ILE A 70 11.00 -4.38 10.37
C ILE A 70 12.26 -4.74 11.15
N GLN A 71 13.45 -4.41 10.62
CA GLN A 71 14.73 -4.67 11.31
C GLN A 71 14.82 -3.97 12.66
N GLN A 72 14.31 -2.73 12.76
CA GLN A 72 14.29 -2.00 14.01
C GLN A 72 13.33 -2.65 15.01
N LYS A 73 12.15 -3.08 14.57
CA LYS A 73 11.16 -3.76 15.41
C LYS A 73 11.71 -5.07 16.00
N GLU A 74 12.46 -5.84 15.21
CA GLU A 74 13.06 -7.11 15.64
C GLU A 74 14.13 -6.95 16.72
N LYS A 75 14.80 -5.79 16.78
CA LYS A 75 15.82 -5.48 17.79
C LYS A 75 15.25 -5.00 19.12
N MET A 76 13.93 -4.76 19.19
CA MET A 76 13.29 -4.15 20.32
C MET A 76 12.47 -5.15 21.15
N PRO A 77 12.39 -4.97 22.48
CA PRO A 77 11.46 -5.71 23.33
C PRO A 77 10.00 -5.55 22.88
N TYR A 78 9.19 -6.55 23.22
CA TYR A 78 7.76 -6.54 22.91
C TYR A 78 7.07 -5.30 23.50
N GLY A 79 6.28 -4.59 22.70
CA GLY A 79 5.52 -3.42 23.13
C GLY A 79 6.27 -2.08 23.08
N GLU A 80 7.61 -2.06 22.95
CA GLU A 80 8.38 -0.80 22.94
C GLU A 80 8.43 -0.11 21.58
N PHE A 81 8.20 -0.86 20.50
CA PHE A 81 8.34 -0.34 19.14
C PHE A 81 7.45 0.88 18.87
N THR A 82 6.19 0.87 19.34
CA THR A 82 5.27 1.99 19.14
C THR A 82 5.77 3.27 19.80
N ALA A 83 6.25 3.19 21.04
CA ALA A 83 6.82 4.35 21.75
C ALA A 83 8.08 4.87 21.05
N TRP A 84 8.90 3.98 20.50
CA TRP A 84 10.06 4.38 19.70
C TRP A 84 9.65 5.09 18.40
N GLN A 85 8.59 4.63 17.73
CA GLN A 85 8.08 5.28 16.51
C GLN A 85 7.64 6.71 16.79
N GLU A 86 6.85 6.92 17.84
CA GLU A 86 6.35 8.26 18.24
C GLU A 86 7.49 9.23 18.55
N LYS A 87 8.57 8.74 19.16
CA LYS A 87 9.73 9.55 19.53
C LYS A 87 10.65 9.88 18.35
N ASN A 88 10.85 8.94 17.42
CA ASN A 88 11.94 9.03 16.43
C ASN A 88 11.47 9.32 15.00
N LEU A 89 10.21 9.06 14.67
CA LEU A 89 9.71 9.18 13.30
C LEU A 89 8.84 10.42 13.13
N LYS A 90 8.99 11.11 11.99
CA LYS A 90 8.20 12.30 11.65
C LYS A 90 6.86 11.98 11.00
N PHE A 91 6.57 10.70 10.77
CA PHE A 91 5.35 10.23 10.12
C PHE A 91 4.52 9.36 11.06
N SER A 92 3.25 9.22 10.74
CA SER A 92 2.28 8.54 11.61
C SER A 92 2.56 7.04 11.76
N ILE A 93 2.15 6.47 12.90
CA ILE A 93 2.19 5.01 13.14
C ILE A 93 1.48 4.22 12.02
N PRO A 94 0.27 4.61 11.54
CA PRO A 94 -0.35 3.97 10.39
C PRO A 94 0.52 3.95 9.12
N SER A 95 1.23 5.06 8.84
CA SER A 95 2.15 5.13 7.70
C SER A 95 3.29 4.14 7.84
N ALA A 96 3.86 4.02 9.04
CA ALA A 96 4.91 3.05 9.33
C ALA A 96 4.46 1.61 9.04
N SER A 97 3.27 1.24 9.52
CA SER A 97 2.67 -0.07 9.27
C SER A 97 2.45 -0.32 7.77
N ILE A 98 2.04 0.70 7.01
CA ILE A 98 1.90 0.59 5.54
C ILE A 98 3.26 0.33 4.89
N TYR A 99 4.31 1.05 5.28
CA TYR A 99 5.65 0.84 4.70
C TYR A 99 6.19 -0.55 5.03
N MET A 100 5.99 -1.04 6.24
CA MET A 100 6.34 -2.43 6.60
C MET A 100 5.59 -3.44 5.72
N LYS A 101 4.31 -3.21 5.40
CA LYS A 101 3.58 -4.03 4.44
C LYS A 101 4.18 -3.94 3.03
N PHE A 102 4.61 -2.75 2.60
CA PHE A 102 5.26 -2.60 1.29
C PHE A 102 6.55 -3.43 1.21
N ALA A 103 7.33 -3.47 2.29
CA ALA A 103 8.51 -4.33 2.37
C ALA A 103 8.16 -5.82 2.31
N LYS A 104 7.10 -6.23 3.02
CA LYS A 104 6.64 -7.63 3.03
C LYS A 104 6.20 -8.12 1.64
N TYR A 105 5.51 -7.29 0.87
CA TYR A 105 5.00 -7.60 -0.47
C TYR A 105 5.82 -6.97 -1.59
N LYS A 106 7.14 -6.80 -1.37
CA LYS A 106 8.02 -6.06 -2.28
C LYS A 106 8.06 -6.67 -3.68
N GLU A 107 8.04 -8.00 -3.77
CA GLU A 107 8.17 -8.69 -5.06
C GLU A 107 6.94 -8.48 -5.92
N GLU A 108 5.77 -8.59 -5.31
CA GLU A 108 4.48 -8.37 -5.97
C GLU A 108 4.33 -6.91 -6.39
N LEU A 109 4.74 -5.97 -5.54
CA LEU A 109 4.73 -4.54 -5.86
C LEU A 109 5.66 -4.20 -7.02
N ILE A 110 6.89 -4.71 -7.04
CA ILE A 110 7.87 -4.44 -8.11
C ILE A 110 7.40 -5.05 -9.44
N LYS A 111 6.77 -6.23 -9.41
CA LYS A 111 6.21 -6.88 -10.60
C LYS A 111 4.91 -6.22 -11.09
N SER A 112 4.21 -5.48 -10.22
CA SER A 112 2.93 -4.86 -10.55
C SER A 112 3.08 -3.67 -11.50
N LYS A 113 2.00 -3.37 -12.23
CA LYS A 113 1.88 -2.16 -13.05
C LYS A 113 1.37 -0.95 -12.24
N GLU A 114 1.31 -1.06 -10.91
CA GLU A 114 0.75 -0.01 -10.07
C GLU A 114 1.64 1.23 -10.08
N LYS A 115 1.04 2.36 -10.47
CA LYS A 115 1.70 3.67 -10.59
C LYS A 115 1.31 4.64 -9.47
N THR A 116 0.56 4.16 -8.46
CA THR A 116 0.11 5.01 -7.35
C THR A 116 0.24 4.31 -6.00
N ILE A 117 0.44 5.10 -4.94
CA ILE A 117 0.45 4.59 -3.55
C ILE A 117 -0.90 3.96 -3.20
N ARG A 118 -2.01 4.52 -3.69
CA ARG A 118 -3.35 3.98 -3.46
C ARG A 118 -3.52 2.61 -4.11
N GLY A 119 -3.10 2.47 -5.36
CA GLY A 119 -3.14 1.21 -6.10
C GLY A 119 -2.28 0.14 -5.43
N ALA A 120 -1.05 0.48 -5.04
CA ALA A 120 -0.18 -0.39 -4.24
C ALA A 120 -0.85 -0.89 -2.95
N ARG A 121 -1.57 -0.01 -2.23
CA ARG A 121 -2.30 -0.40 -1.01
C ARG A 121 -3.48 -1.33 -1.30
N THR A 122 -4.20 -1.10 -2.40
CA THR A 122 -5.30 -1.97 -2.83
C THR A 122 -4.77 -3.36 -3.19
N LEU A 123 -3.71 -3.44 -3.98
CA LEU A 123 -3.07 -4.70 -4.36
C LEU A 123 -2.64 -5.51 -3.13
N ILE A 124 -1.99 -4.88 -2.15
CA ILE A 124 -1.61 -5.55 -0.91
C ILE A 124 -2.82 -6.08 -0.16
N LYS A 125 -3.91 -5.31 -0.11
CA LYS A 125 -5.13 -5.75 0.56
C LYS A 125 -5.71 -7.00 -0.12
N GLU A 126 -5.73 -7.02 -1.45
CA GLU A 126 -6.17 -8.18 -2.22
C GLU A 126 -5.30 -9.41 -1.98
N LEU A 127 -3.96 -9.23 -1.93
CA LEU A 127 -3.02 -10.29 -1.59
C LEU A 127 -3.22 -10.80 -0.15
N GLU A 128 -3.44 -9.91 0.82
CA GLU A 128 -3.74 -10.27 2.21
C GLU A 128 -5.06 -11.04 2.32
N ASP A 129 -6.08 -10.65 1.56
CA ASP A 129 -7.38 -11.31 1.57
C ASP A 129 -7.34 -12.67 0.84
N ALA A 130 -6.50 -12.81 -0.20
CA ALA A 130 -6.26 -14.07 -0.90
C ALA A 130 -5.42 -15.08 -0.08
N THR A 131 -4.52 -14.57 0.78
CA THR A 131 -3.61 -15.42 1.59
C THR A 131 -4.18 -15.79 2.96
N LYS A 132 -5.32 -15.22 3.39
CA LYS A 132 -5.97 -15.63 4.63
C LYS A 132 -6.58 -17.03 4.48
N PRO A 133 -6.07 -18.07 5.17
CA PRO A 133 -6.83 -19.31 5.32
C PRO A 133 -8.15 -19.01 6.03
N LYS A 134 -9.20 -19.77 5.69
CA LYS A 134 -10.50 -19.77 6.42
C LYS A 134 -10.35 -20.41 7.81
N SER A 135 -9.37 -19.99 8.61
CA SER A 135 -9.22 -20.35 10.02
C SER A 135 -8.02 -19.61 10.60
N GLU A 136 -8.17 -19.15 11.84
CA GLU A 136 -7.14 -18.61 12.75
C GLU A 136 -6.97 -17.08 12.80
N VAL A 137 -7.82 -16.54 13.68
CA VAL A 137 -7.60 -15.49 14.69
C VAL A 137 -6.21 -14.82 14.70
N ASN A 138 -6.18 -13.51 14.41
CA ASN A 138 -5.45 -12.57 15.24
C ASN A 138 -6.34 -11.34 15.49
N ASP A 139 -6.45 -11.01 16.78
CA ASP A 139 -7.27 -9.97 17.36
C ASP A 139 -6.88 -8.56 16.87
N GLU A 140 -7.79 -7.61 17.09
CA GLU A 140 -7.67 -6.15 16.92
C GLU A 140 -8.34 -5.46 15.72
N ASN A 141 -8.97 -6.16 14.76
CA ASN A 141 -9.82 -5.45 13.78
C ASN A 141 -11.07 -6.22 13.33
N SER A 142 -11.83 -6.71 14.32
CA SER A 142 -13.02 -7.53 14.13
C SER A 142 -14.33 -6.74 14.03
N GLU A 143 -14.41 -5.80 13.08
CA GLU A 143 -15.73 -5.38 12.59
C GLU A 143 -16.24 -6.40 11.57
N LYS A 144 -17.17 -7.27 12.03
CA LYS A 144 -17.87 -8.37 11.31
C LYS A 144 -17.25 -9.77 11.43
N ARG A 145 -17.03 -10.27 12.65
CA ARG A 145 -17.25 -11.71 12.88
C ARG A 145 -18.71 -11.97 13.20
N LEU A 146 -19.29 -13.00 12.60
CA LEU A 146 -20.61 -13.53 12.98
C LEU A 146 -20.48 -14.09 14.39
N ILE A 147 -20.93 -13.33 15.38
CA ILE A 147 -20.82 -13.74 16.79
C ILE A 147 -21.80 -14.89 17.02
N SER A 148 -21.29 -16.02 17.48
CA SER A 148 -22.13 -17.20 17.72
C SER A 148 -23.08 -16.98 18.91
N LYS A 149 -24.19 -17.71 18.95
CA LYS A 149 -25.17 -17.66 20.05
C LYS A 149 -24.52 -17.97 21.41
N ASN A 150 -23.49 -18.80 21.43
CA ASN A 150 -22.74 -19.15 22.65
C ASN A 150 -21.87 -17.99 23.13
N GLU A 151 -21.20 -17.27 22.22
CA GLU A 151 -20.38 -16.10 22.57
C GLU A 151 -21.23 -14.96 23.15
N SER A 152 -22.45 -14.77 22.61
CA SER A 152 -23.40 -13.77 23.13
C SER A 152 -23.77 -14.04 24.60
N LYS A 153 -23.98 -15.32 24.95
CA LYS A 153 -24.26 -15.75 26.32
C LYS A 153 -23.05 -15.60 27.24
N ILE A 154 -21.84 -15.85 26.74
CA ILE A 154 -20.59 -15.65 27.48
C ILE A 154 -20.40 -14.18 27.82
N PHE A 155 -20.57 -13.27 26.86
CA PHE A 155 -20.45 -11.83 27.13
C PHE A 155 -21.52 -11.34 28.09
N TYR A 156 -22.73 -11.91 28.05
CA TYR A 156 -23.77 -11.59 29.03
C TYR A 156 -23.40 -12.07 30.45
N LYS A 157 -22.81 -13.26 30.60
CA LYS A 157 -22.30 -13.71 31.91
C LYS A 157 -21.21 -12.79 32.45
N LYS A 158 -20.29 -12.35 31.58
CA LYS A 158 -19.25 -11.38 31.94
C LYS A 158 -19.82 -10.02 32.35
N PHE A 159 -20.88 -9.57 31.67
CA PHE A 159 -21.61 -8.38 32.08
C PHE A 159 -22.19 -8.53 33.50
N LEU A 160 -22.79 -9.69 33.81
CA LEU A 160 -23.35 -9.97 35.14
C LEU A 160 -22.28 -10.08 36.24
N SER A 161 -21.08 -10.56 35.92
CA SER A 161 -19.95 -10.61 36.87
C SER A 161 -19.29 -9.26 37.13
N GLY A 162 -19.74 -8.19 36.46
CA GLY A 162 -19.19 -6.83 36.62
C GLY A 162 -17.88 -6.59 35.85
N GLU A 163 -17.50 -7.50 34.95
CA GLU A 163 -16.31 -7.32 34.12
C GLU A 163 -16.49 -6.16 33.11
N LYS A 164 -15.40 -5.43 32.85
CA LYS A 164 -15.40 -4.35 31.85
C LYS A 164 -15.51 -4.94 30.44
N LEU A 165 -16.63 -4.68 29.78
CA LEU A 165 -16.86 -5.08 28.38
C LEU A 165 -16.36 -4.04 27.38
N THR A 166 -15.88 -4.51 26.23
CA THR A 166 -15.54 -3.66 25.07
C THR A 166 -16.81 -3.11 24.38
N LYS A 167 -16.66 -2.08 23.54
CA LYS A 167 -17.80 -1.48 22.79
C LYS A 167 -18.55 -2.52 21.95
N LEU A 168 -17.83 -3.40 21.27
CA LEU A 168 -18.41 -4.48 20.46
C LEU A 168 -19.17 -5.49 21.35
N GLN A 169 -18.54 -5.94 22.45
CA GLN A 169 -19.18 -6.87 23.38
C GLN A 169 -20.47 -6.30 23.99
N LYS A 170 -20.47 -5.02 24.36
CA LYS A 170 -21.68 -4.33 24.84
C LYS A 170 -22.80 -4.32 23.79
N LYS A 171 -22.46 -4.05 22.52
CA LYS A 171 -23.42 -4.09 21.40
C LYS A 171 -24.01 -5.49 21.24
N THR A 172 -23.17 -6.53 21.29
CA THR A 172 -23.59 -7.93 21.22
C THR A 172 -24.51 -8.33 22.36
N VAL A 173 -24.16 -7.97 23.60
CA VAL A 173 -25.01 -8.24 24.77
C VAL A 173 -26.36 -7.55 24.64
N LYS A 174 -26.39 -6.30 24.16
CA LYS A 174 -27.65 -5.57 23.90
C LYS A 174 -28.53 -6.30 22.88
N THR A 175 -27.96 -6.73 21.76
CA THR A 175 -28.70 -7.50 20.74
C THR A 175 -29.22 -8.83 21.29
N TYR A 176 -28.40 -9.54 22.07
CA TYR A 176 -28.79 -10.79 22.72
C TYR A 176 -29.97 -10.60 23.66
N LEU A 177 -29.89 -9.63 24.57
CA LEU A 177 -30.95 -9.32 25.53
C LEU A 177 -32.26 -8.95 24.85
N ASN A 178 -32.22 -8.11 23.82
CA ASN A 178 -33.41 -7.77 23.04
C ASN A 178 -34.05 -9.02 22.41
N SER A 179 -33.24 -9.95 21.89
CA SER A 179 -33.76 -11.19 21.31
C SER A 179 -34.41 -12.12 22.34
N GLU A 180 -33.88 -12.18 23.56
CA GLU A 180 -34.47 -12.98 24.64
C GLU A 180 -35.75 -12.33 25.19
N ILE A 181 -35.80 -10.99 25.29
CA ILE A 181 -37.02 -10.26 25.65
C ILE A 181 -38.15 -10.58 24.65
N GLU A 182 -37.86 -10.50 23.35
CA GLU A 182 -38.85 -10.81 22.32
C GLU A 182 -39.33 -12.27 22.37
N ARG A 183 -38.46 -13.23 22.70
CA ARG A 183 -38.87 -14.62 22.91
C ARG A 183 -39.80 -14.77 24.12
N ILE A 184 -39.51 -14.08 25.21
CA ILE A 184 -40.32 -14.13 26.43
C ILE A 184 -41.68 -13.50 26.16
N LYS A 185 -41.75 -12.33 25.50
CA LYS A 185 -43.02 -11.69 25.11
C LYS A 185 -43.90 -12.64 24.29
N LYS A 186 -43.36 -13.25 23.23
CA LYS A 186 -44.10 -14.25 22.43
C LYS A 186 -44.61 -15.44 23.25
N ARG A 187 -43.89 -15.81 24.31
CA ARG A 187 -44.33 -16.88 25.22
C ARG A 187 -45.47 -16.41 26.12
N ILE A 188 -45.40 -15.18 26.63
CA ILE A 188 -46.47 -14.54 27.39
C ILE A 188 -47.74 -14.41 26.54
N ASP A 189 -47.62 -13.92 25.30
CA ASP A 189 -48.76 -13.77 24.38
C ASP A 189 -49.49 -15.09 24.15
N ARG A 190 -48.73 -16.18 23.92
CA ARG A 190 -49.31 -17.52 23.78
C ARG A 190 -50.06 -17.99 25.02
N PHE A 191 -49.52 -17.72 26.21
CA PHE A 191 -50.21 -18.06 27.45
C PHE A 191 -51.47 -17.22 27.66
N ASN A 192 -51.44 -15.94 27.31
CA ASN A 192 -52.63 -15.08 27.33
C ASN A 192 -53.70 -15.57 26.35
N ASP A 193 -53.31 -16.03 25.16
CA ASP A 193 -54.25 -16.62 24.20
C ASP A 193 -54.86 -17.93 24.72
N HIS A 194 -54.10 -18.72 25.47
CA HIS A 194 -54.65 -19.91 26.13
C HIS A 194 -55.62 -19.52 27.26
N LEU A 195 -55.28 -18.49 28.05
CA LEU A 195 -56.14 -17.99 29.12
C LEU A 195 -57.47 -17.42 28.58
N LYS A 196 -57.47 -16.75 27.43
CA LYS A 196 -58.70 -16.25 26.80
C LYS A 196 -59.65 -17.36 26.31
N LYS A 197 -59.17 -18.59 26.21
CA LYS A 197 -59.94 -19.76 25.76
C LYS A 197 -60.54 -20.56 26.92
N LEU A 198 -60.16 -20.22 28.15
CA LEU A 198 -60.80 -20.68 29.38
C LEU A 198 -61.94 -19.72 29.74
#